data_AF-A0A6A8API3-F1
#
_entry.id   AF-A0A6A8API3-F1
#
_cell.length_a   1.000
_cell.length_b   1.000
_cell.length_c   1.000
_cell.angle_alpha   90.00
_cell.angle_beta   90.00
_cell.angle_gamma   90.00
#
_symmetry.space_group_name_H-M   'P 1'
#
loop_
_entity.id
_entity.type
_entity.pdbx_description
1 polymer ?
#
loop_
_entity_poly.entity_id
_entity_poly.type
_entity_poly.pdbx_seq_one_letter_code
_entity_poly.pdbx_strand_id
1 'polypeptide(L)'
;MSNYEINKLKMPLNIPTLHRIEELKKASSEVKTFKFHSEEIAKQSEPGQFVMVWNPGIDEIPISIADASPDGELEVAIADAGDCTHSLHQKQVGDLIGLRGPYGKGFSLHGERICMVAGGYGAAPLRFAAKRAKELGKHVVVLEGAKSSAELLYVKDFSDLGCEVRDATEDGSGSYRGLVTELLEALLASGEEFVQVLTCGPELMMERVCEITRSERIPTQLSVERIIKCGCGACGSCDLGGYRVCKDGPVFDAEELERTEFGRWKREKSGKRISVKPDIRAGALLSIPPSRFTPEYEPLLKTEVCGVNFSNPIANAAGFGVSGKLLYRYAVAGAGAVVTKSVGRYEREGYPNPTFFEIAPHSSHSYVNAMGLPNPGIKDYGLEIEDAKHAGVPLILSIFGKSVEECREVAKVAIKYPIDMLEFNASCPHTDFVAVENNPKLLSGIIKEIRSIVHPIPIAVKISPNVGDPAGLAMTAEKAGADAITAINTVIARPIDHTLDIPILGNPTGYGGKSGKDLTVGGKRVVFALYEELKIPVIAVGGIFSAKDVIEYARNGASLFQVGSALVCEGLEIFSRIKKELKEYLIANKYKNIGEVVGEAYRR
;
A
#
# COMPACT_ATOMS: atom_id res chain seq x y z
N MET A 1 -19.76 -13.58 21.89
CA MET A 1 -18.83 -12.72 21.13
C MET A 1 -17.92 -12.03 22.12
N SER A 2 -16.61 -12.03 21.89
CA SER A 2 -15.67 -11.33 22.78
C SER A 2 -15.81 -9.80 22.62
N ASN A 3 -15.36 -9.01 23.59
CA ASN A 3 -15.31 -7.54 23.46
C ASN A 3 -14.51 -7.10 22.22
N TYR A 4 -13.54 -7.90 21.78
CA TYR A 4 -12.77 -7.68 20.56
C TYR A 4 -13.62 -7.84 19.28
N GLU A 5 -14.50 -8.85 19.22
CA GLU A 5 -15.41 -9.05 18.07
C GLU A 5 -16.53 -8.00 18.02
N ILE A 6 -16.99 -7.54 19.18
CA ILE A 6 -18.00 -6.45 19.28
C ILE A 6 -17.40 -5.12 18.84
N ASN A 7 -16.12 -4.84 19.16
CA ASN A 7 -15.44 -3.63 18.72
C ASN A 7 -15.16 -3.62 17.20
N LYS A 8 -14.84 -4.77 16.58
CA LYS A 8 -14.71 -4.88 15.11
C LYS A 8 -15.99 -4.55 14.34
N LEU A 9 -17.17 -4.80 14.93
CA LEU A 9 -18.46 -4.47 14.33
C LEU A 9 -18.82 -2.97 14.38
N LYS A 10 -18.12 -2.19 15.20
CA LYS A 10 -18.36 -0.75 15.41
C LYS A 10 -17.28 0.15 14.82
N MET A 11 -16.26 -0.42 14.16
CA MET A 11 -15.23 0.41 13.53
C MET A 11 -15.86 1.26 12.40
N PRO A 12 -15.42 2.53 12.25
CA PRO A 12 -15.93 3.40 11.22
C PRO A 12 -15.43 2.96 9.86
N LEU A 13 -16.30 3.05 8.86
CA LEU A 13 -15.91 2.84 7.47
C LEU A 13 -14.62 3.59 7.17
N ASN A 14 -13.68 2.92 6.49
CA ASN A 14 -12.51 3.56 5.95
C ASN A 14 -12.91 4.43 4.74
N ILE A 15 -13.63 5.54 4.97
CA ILE A 15 -14.13 6.51 3.99
C ILE A 15 -13.94 7.92 4.57
N PRO A 16 -13.61 8.95 3.76
CA PRO A 16 -13.50 10.31 4.27
C PRO A 16 -14.83 10.80 4.87
N THR A 17 -14.79 11.30 6.10
CA THR A 17 -15.92 12.00 6.73
C THR A 17 -15.62 13.49 6.79
N LEU A 18 -16.62 14.35 6.55
CA LEU A 18 -16.41 15.79 6.50
C LEU A 18 -16.39 16.41 7.90
N HIS A 19 -15.38 17.24 8.15
CA HIS A 19 -15.20 18.03 9.37
C HIS A 19 -15.04 19.50 9.02
N ARG A 20 -15.55 20.37 9.88
CA ARG A 20 -15.30 21.81 9.81
C ARG A 20 -13.96 22.12 10.46
N ILE A 21 -13.19 23.01 9.85
CA ILE A 21 -12.03 23.61 10.48
C ILE A 21 -12.51 24.51 11.62
N GLU A 22 -12.06 24.25 12.84
CA GLU A 22 -12.42 25.03 14.04
C GLU A 22 -11.38 26.11 14.35
N GLU A 23 -10.10 25.80 14.14
CA GLU A 23 -9.00 26.72 14.37
C GLU A 23 -7.92 26.58 13.28
N LEU A 24 -7.35 27.71 12.88
CA LEU A 24 -6.16 27.77 12.04
C LEU A 24 -5.10 28.63 12.73
N LYS A 25 -3.89 28.10 12.85
CA LYS A 25 -2.75 28.84 13.40
C LYS A 25 -1.54 28.69 12.49
N LYS A 26 -0.90 29.81 12.18
CA LYS A 26 0.38 29.81 11.44
C LYS A 26 1.49 29.43 12.42
N ALA A 27 2.13 28.29 12.21
CA ALA A 27 3.19 27.78 13.06
C ALA A 27 4.58 28.27 12.61
N SER A 28 4.79 28.38 11.30
CA SER A 28 5.99 29.00 10.70
C SER A 28 5.64 29.64 9.35
N SER A 29 6.65 30.08 8.58
CA SER A 29 6.45 30.53 7.19
C SER A 29 5.86 29.44 6.29
N GLU A 30 6.18 28.17 6.56
CA GLU A 30 5.84 27.02 5.72
C GLU A 30 4.76 26.13 6.34
N VAL A 31 4.53 26.20 7.66
CA VAL A 31 3.61 25.28 8.37
C VAL A 31 2.40 26.01 8.94
N LYS A 32 1.22 25.44 8.70
CA LYS A 32 -0.06 25.85 9.30
C LYS A 32 -0.66 24.66 10.05
N THR A 33 -1.15 24.89 11.27
CA THR A 33 -1.90 23.88 12.02
C THR A 33 -3.39 24.06 11.80
N PHE A 34 -4.09 22.94 11.78
CA PHE A 34 -5.53 22.85 11.60
C PHE A 34 -6.10 22.04 12.75
N LYS A 35 -7.13 22.57 13.41
CA LYS A 35 -7.89 21.84 14.43
C LYS A 35 -9.30 21.53 13.98
N PHE A 36 -9.77 20.38 14.42
CA PHE A 36 -11.09 19.83 14.14
C PHE A 36 -11.65 19.17 15.38
N HIS A 37 -12.98 19.06 15.43
CA HIS A 37 -13.65 18.12 16.31
C HIS A 37 -13.98 16.82 15.56
N SER A 38 -13.33 15.73 15.95
CA SER A 38 -13.54 14.37 15.45
C SER A 38 -13.38 13.35 16.59
N GLU A 39 -14.46 13.17 17.35
CA GLU A 39 -14.49 12.31 18.55
C GLU A 39 -13.94 10.90 18.29
N GLU A 40 -14.33 10.29 17.19
CA GLU A 40 -13.97 8.91 16.86
C GLU A 40 -12.48 8.76 16.50
N ILE A 41 -11.95 9.68 15.68
CA ILE A 41 -10.54 9.66 15.27
C ILE A 41 -9.67 9.99 16.48
N ALA A 42 -9.99 11.07 17.20
CA ALA A 42 -9.19 11.55 18.31
C ALA A 42 -9.05 10.51 19.44
N LYS A 43 -10.15 9.83 19.82
CA LYS A 43 -10.13 8.77 20.84
C LYS A 43 -9.31 7.55 20.48
N GLN A 44 -9.13 7.27 19.19
CA GLN A 44 -8.36 6.13 18.69
C GLN A 44 -6.91 6.51 18.36
N SER A 45 -6.56 7.79 18.42
CA SER A 45 -5.28 8.30 17.96
C SER A 45 -4.19 8.06 19.01
N GLU A 46 -3.11 7.44 18.55
CA GLU A 46 -1.87 7.30 19.33
C GLU A 46 -0.74 8.11 18.69
N PRO A 47 0.24 8.59 19.49
CA PRO A 47 1.36 9.35 18.97
C PRO A 47 2.11 8.64 17.85
N GLY A 48 2.46 9.38 16.80
CA GLY A 48 3.13 8.84 15.61
C GLY A 48 2.21 8.29 14.54
N GLN A 49 0.90 8.13 14.81
CA GLN A 49 -0.08 7.83 13.76
C GLN A 49 -0.37 9.05 12.88
N PHE A 50 -1.07 8.80 11.77
CA PHE A 50 -1.47 9.82 10.80
C PHE A 50 -2.94 9.66 10.41
N VAL A 51 -3.52 10.73 9.87
CA VAL A 51 -4.83 10.71 9.20
C VAL A 51 -4.65 11.01 7.71
N MET A 52 -5.58 10.54 6.89
CA MET A 52 -5.68 11.01 5.52
C MET A 52 -6.56 12.26 5.51
N VAL A 53 -6.03 13.36 4.97
CA VAL A 53 -6.68 14.66 4.87
C VAL A 53 -7.11 14.87 3.43
N TRP A 54 -8.41 14.81 3.18
CA TRP A 54 -9.03 15.03 1.87
C TRP A 54 -9.43 16.49 1.71
N ASN A 55 -8.84 17.16 0.71
CA ASN A 55 -9.30 18.45 0.23
C ASN A 55 -10.28 18.20 -0.94
N PRO A 56 -11.60 18.37 -0.75
CA PRO A 56 -12.60 17.92 -1.71
C PRO A 56 -12.36 18.42 -3.13
N GLY A 57 -12.37 17.50 -4.10
CA GLY A 57 -12.14 17.78 -5.52
C GLY A 57 -10.68 18.03 -5.93
N ILE A 58 -9.72 17.96 -5.00
CA ILE A 58 -8.30 18.25 -5.27
C ILE A 58 -7.43 17.00 -5.09
N ASP A 59 -7.19 16.58 -3.84
CA ASP A 59 -6.39 15.40 -3.51
C ASP A 59 -6.65 14.98 -2.05
N GLU A 60 -6.12 13.84 -1.64
CA GLU A 60 -6.07 13.38 -0.25
C GLU A 60 -4.64 12.96 0.12
N ILE A 61 -4.13 13.52 1.22
CA ILE A 61 -2.73 13.40 1.62
C ILE A 61 -2.60 12.84 3.06
N PRO A 62 -1.58 12.02 3.34
CA PRO A 62 -1.31 11.57 4.72
C PRO A 62 -0.72 12.71 5.54
N ILE A 63 -1.25 12.98 6.73
CA ILE A 63 -0.71 13.99 7.65
C ILE A 63 -0.63 13.40 9.07
N SER A 64 0.55 13.47 9.67
CA SER A 64 0.77 13.06 11.07
C SER A 64 -0.12 13.84 12.03
N ILE A 65 -0.60 13.15 13.05
CA ILE A 65 -1.41 13.75 14.12
C ILE A 65 -0.47 14.49 15.06
N ALA A 66 -0.70 15.80 15.21
CA ALA A 66 0.13 16.68 16.04
C ALA A 66 -0.36 16.74 17.49
N ASP A 67 -1.67 16.58 17.70
CA ASP A 67 -2.29 16.35 19.01
C ASP A 67 -3.67 15.70 18.82
N ALA A 68 -4.12 14.97 19.84
CA ALA A 68 -5.48 14.46 19.94
C ALA A 68 -5.90 14.39 21.42
N SER A 69 -7.19 14.60 21.67
CA SER A 69 -7.74 14.59 23.02
C SER A 69 -8.97 13.68 23.16
N PRO A 70 -9.25 13.13 24.36
CA PRO A 70 -10.41 12.25 24.59
C PRO A 70 -11.77 12.91 24.37
N ASP A 71 -11.85 14.24 24.44
CA ASP A 71 -13.05 15.04 24.18
C ASP A 71 -13.28 15.34 22.69
N GLY A 72 -12.39 14.88 21.82
CA GLY A 72 -12.60 14.87 20.38
C GLY A 72 -11.82 15.91 19.59
N GLU A 73 -10.95 16.71 20.23
CA GLU A 73 -10.08 17.61 19.50
C GLU A 73 -9.00 16.82 18.76
N LEU A 74 -8.78 17.18 17.50
CA LEU A 74 -7.75 16.64 16.64
C LEU A 74 -6.98 17.78 15.99
N GLU A 75 -5.67 17.78 16.13
CA GLU A 75 -4.77 18.75 15.51
C GLU A 75 -3.84 18.07 14.52
N VAL A 76 -3.67 18.68 13.34
CA VAL A 76 -2.67 18.28 12.35
C VAL A 76 -1.84 19.49 11.92
N ALA A 77 -0.60 19.25 11.52
CA ALA A 77 0.32 20.27 11.02
C ALA A 77 0.63 20.02 9.54
N ILE A 78 0.38 21.00 8.69
CA ILE A 78 0.52 20.85 7.24
C ILE A 78 1.53 21.85 6.71
N ALA A 79 2.62 21.35 6.12
CA ALA A 79 3.60 22.14 5.38
C ALA A 79 3.11 22.48 3.97
N ASP A 80 3.30 23.72 3.52
CA ASP A 80 3.01 24.16 2.14
C ASP A 80 4.14 23.69 1.21
N ALA A 81 3.94 22.52 0.59
CA ALA A 81 4.97 21.77 -0.13
C ALA A 81 4.52 21.17 -1.47
N GLY A 82 3.23 21.28 -1.81
CA GLY A 82 2.68 20.78 -3.06
C GLY A 82 1.25 21.26 -3.29
N ASP A 83 0.70 20.99 -4.47
CA ASP A 83 -0.56 21.60 -4.94
C ASP A 83 -1.73 21.44 -3.94
N CYS A 84 -1.88 20.25 -3.34
CA CYS A 84 -2.93 20.00 -2.35
C CYS A 84 -2.70 20.77 -1.05
N THR A 85 -1.48 20.78 -0.51
CA THR A 85 -1.18 21.50 0.73
C THR A 85 -1.25 23.00 0.52
N HIS A 86 -0.80 23.51 -0.62
CA HIS A 86 -0.96 24.91 -0.99
C HIS A 86 -2.44 25.33 -1.00
N SER A 87 -3.31 24.50 -1.59
CA SER A 87 -4.75 24.75 -1.55
C SER A 87 -5.33 24.70 -0.14
N LEU A 88 -4.90 23.75 0.71
CA LEU A 88 -5.30 23.68 2.11
C LEU A 88 -4.88 24.94 2.88
N HIS A 89 -3.73 25.52 2.56
CA HIS A 89 -3.27 26.78 3.15
C HIS A 89 -4.13 27.99 2.77
N GLN A 90 -4.98 27.90 1.74
CA GLN A 90 -5.94 28.96 1.41
C GLN A 90 -7.28 28.82 2.15
N LYS A 91 -7.51 27.72 2.89
CA LYS A 91 -8.74 27.49 3.65
C LYS A 91 -8.87 28.43 4.84
N GLN A 92 -10.11 28.64 5.26
CA GLN A 92 -10.51 29.46 6.41
C GLN A 92 -11.24 28.63 7.47
N VAL A 93 -11.33 29.17 8.68
CA VAL A 93 -12.17 28.58 9.74
C VAL A 93 -13.61 28.45 9.24
N GLY A 94 -14.22 27.29 9.46
CA GLY A 94 -15.56 26.94 9.00
C GLY A 94 -15.61 26.15 7.68
N ASP A 95 -14.53 26.15 6.88
CA ASP A 95 -14.44 25.36 5.66
C ASP A 95 -14.46 23.85 5.98
N LEU A 96 -14.96 23.07 5.03
CA LEU A 96 -15.05 21.61 5.12
C LEU A 96 -13.80 20.94 4.52
N ILE A 97 -13.31 19.93 5.24
CA ILE A 97 -12.32 18.97 4.76
C ILE A 97 -12.75 17.55 5.12
N GLY A 98 -12.29 16.55 4.37
CA GLY A 98 -12.50 15.15 4.74
C GLY A 98 -11.37 14.61 5.60
N LEU A 99 -11.69 13.81 6.61
CA LEU A 99 -10.73 13.07 7.42
C LEU A 99 -11.08 11.59 7.43
N ARG A 100 -10.06 10.73 7.45
CA ARG A 100 -10.21 9.31 7.81
C ARG A 100 -8.91 8.79 8.44
N GLY A 101 -9.05 7.80 9.32
CA GLY A 101 -7.97 7.27 10.16
C GLY A 101 -8.43 7.09 11.61
N PRO A 102 -7.51 7.08 12.58
CA PRO A 102 -6.06 7.13 12.40
C PRO A 102 -5.53 5.86 11.73
N TYR A 103 -4.37 5.95 11.08
CA TYR A 103 -3.70 4.84 10.44
C TYR A 103 -2.29 4.62 10.99
N GLY A 104 -1.83 3.39 10.81
CA GLY A 104 -0.47 2.98 11.12
C GLY A 104 -0.23 2.63 12.59
N LYS A 105 1.02 2.26 12.86
CA LYS A 105 1.64 1.99 14.15
C LYS A 105 2.24 3.29 14.71
N GLY A 106 1.89 3.61 15.95
CA GLY A 106 2.43 4.73 16.70
C GLY A 106 3.71 4.38 17.47
N PHE A 107 4.26 5.36 18.18
CA PHE A 107 5.41 5.19 19.07
C PHE A 107 5.06 4.32 20.28
N SER A 108 6.02 3.51 20.69
CA SER A 108 5.99 2.76 21.95
C SER A 108 6.97 3.43 22.92
N LEU A 109 6.45 3.98 24.02
CA LEU A 109 7.24 4.83 24.92
C LEU A 109 7.81 4.01 26.08
N HIS A 110 9.13 3.83 26.09
CA HIS A 110 9.85 2.97 27.04
C HIS A 110 10.86 3.75 27.88
N GLY A 111 11.11 3.29 29.11
CA GLY A 111 12.09 3.89 30.01
C GLY A 111 11.66 5.21 30.66
N GLU A 112 12.53 5.73 31.54
CA GLU A 112 12.27 6.93 32.34
C GLU A 112 12.75 8.22 31.66
N ARG A 113 13.85 8.17 30.89
CA ARG A 113 14.43 9.34 30.20
C ARG A 113 14.48 9.10 28.69
N ILE A 114 13.64 9.82 27.95
CA ILE A 114 13.48 9.71 26.49
C ILE A 114 14.05 10.96 25.82
N CYS A 115 14.86 10.77 24.77
CA CYS A 115 15.28 11.84 23.87
C CYS A 115 14.41 11.83 22.61
N MET A 116 13.90 12.99 22.20
CA MET A 116 13.16 13.16 20.95
C MET A 116 13.98 14.06 20.02
N VAL A 117 14.26 13.61 18.81
CA VAL A 117 15.08 14.35 17.82
C VAL A 117 14.21 14.73 16.64
N ALA A 118 13.86 16.00 16.55
CA ALA A 118 12.97 16.58 15.55
C ALA A 118 13.74 17.38 14.50
N GLY A 119 13.27 17.35 13.26
CA GLY A 119 13.72 18.25 12.19
C GLY A 119 12.57 18.73 11.32
N GLY A 120 12.48 20.05 11.11
CA GLY A 120 11.40 20.68 10.34
C GLY A 120 10.00 20.29 10.85
N TYR A 121 9.07 20.01 9.94
CA TYR A 121 7.71 19.60 10.31
C TYR A 121 7.61 18.23 11.01
N GLY A 122 8.73 17.48 11.11
CA GLY A 122 8.83 16.26 11.92
C GLY A 122 8.61 16.48 13.43
N ALA A 123 8.65 17.73 13.90
CA ALA A 123 8.29 18.08 15.28
C ALA A 123 6.81 17.77 15.62
N ALA A 124 5.91 17.79 14.63
CA ALA A 124 4.48 17.58 14.84
C ALA A 124 4.12 16.23 15.50
N PRO A 125 4.50 15.05 14.95
CA PRO A 125 4.22 13.77 15.61
C PRO A 125 4.95 13.61 16.95
N LEU A 126 6.10 14.28 17.13
CA LEU A 126 6.85 14.24 18.39
C LEU A 126 6.22 15.09 19.49
N ARG A 127 5.49 16.16 19.15
CA ARG A 127 4.68 16.91 20.12
C ARG A 127 3.63 16.02 20.80
N PHE A 128 2.89 15.24 20.02
CA PHE A 128 1.91 14.31 20.58
C PHE A 128 2.60 13.23 21.44
N ALA A 129 3.75 12.73 21.00
CA ALA A 129 4.53 11.75 21.76
C ALA A 129 5.05 12.32 23.09
N ALA A 130 5.52 13.57 23.08
CA ALA A 130 6.00 14.27 24.27
C ALA A 130 4.88 14.44 25.30
N LYS A 131 3.70 14.91 24.87
CA LYS A 131 2.51 15.03 25.72
C LYS A 131 2.19 13.70 26.41
N ARG A 132 2.08 12.61 25.65
CA ARG A 132 1.80 11.28 26.21
C ARG A 132 2.93 10.77 27.11
N ALA A 133 4.19 11.03 26.78
CA ALA A 133 5.32 10.65 27.63
C ALA A 133 5.29 11.39 28.98
N LYS A 134 4.93 12.69 28.98
CA LYS A 134 4.78 13.50 30.20
C LYS A 134 3.59 13.05 31.05
N GLU A 135 2.46 12.70 30.43
CA GLU A 135 1.30 12.09 31.12
C GLU A 135 1.67 10.77 31.82
N LEU A 136 2.62 10.02 31.25
CA LEU A 136 3.17 8.79 31.84
C LEU A 136 4.29 9.05 32.87
N GLY A 137 4.57 10.30 33.24
CA GLY A 137 5.56 10.67 34.25
C GLY A 137 7.01 10.63 33.78
N LYS A 138 7.27 10.51 32.47
CA LYS A 138 8.63 10.36 31.93
C LYS A 138 9.37 11.71 31.88
N HIS A 139 10.70 11.64 31.96
CA HIS A 139 11.58 12.75 31.64
C HIS A 139 11.81 12.82 30.13
N VAL A 140 11.46 13.93 29.50
CA VAL A 140 11.56 14.11 28.05
C VAL A 140 12.54 15.23 27.74
N VAL A 141 13.55 14.91 26.93
CA VAL A 141 14.44 15.89 26.30
C VAL A 141 14.09 15.97 24.83
N VAL A 142 13.84 17.18 24.32
CA VAL A 142 13.53 17.44 22.91
C VAL A 142 14.70 18.20 22.31
N LEU A 143 15.30 17.60 21.28
CA LEU A 143 16.30 18.21 20.42
C LEU A 143 15.61 18.60 19.11
N GLU A 144 15.61 19.88 18.78
CA GLU A 144 14.97 20.37 17.55
C GLU A 144 15.98 21.04 16.62
N GLY A 145 16.00 20.58 15.36
CA GLY A 145 16.86 21.12 14.30
C GLY A 145 16.10 21.93 13.27
N ALA A 146 16.62 23.10 12.92
CA ALA A 146 16.12 23.94 11.84
C ALA A 146 17.24 24.74 11.15
N LYS A 147 16.96 25.36 10.00
CA LYS A 147 17.95 26.24 9.36
C LYS A 147 18.15 27.53 10.18
N SER A 148 17.06 28.05 10.74
CA SER A 148 17.02 29.23 11.60
C SER A 148 16.01 29.05 12.74
N SER A 149 16.11 29.87 13.79
CA SER A 149 15.19 29.84 14.93
C SER A 149 13.75 30.19 14.57
N ALA A 150 13.53 30.87 13.43
CA ALA A 150 12.19 31.18 12.91
C ALA A 150 11.45 29.96 12.33
N GLU A 151 12.17 28.87 12.07
CA GLU A 151 11.63 27.62 11.52
C GLU A 151 11.42 26.55 12.59
N LEU A 152 11.84 26.79 13.84
CA LEU A 152 11.54 25.90 14.97
C LEU A 152 10.03 25.87 15.24
N LEU A 153 9.50 24.68 15.52
CA LEU A 153 8.08 24.41 15.73
C LEU A 153 7.86 23.89 17.15
N TYR A 154 6.81 24.38 17.80
CA TYR A 154 6.36 23.86 19.09
C TYR A 154 7.34 24.00 20.27
N VAL A 155 8.46 24.75 20.15
CA VAL A 155 9.41 25.02 21.26
C VAL A 155 8.70 25.41 22.56
N LYS A 156 7.75 26.34 22.47
CA LYS A 156 6.95 26.78 23.62
C LYS A 156 6.02 25.67 24.10
N ASP A 157 5.34 24.98 23.20
CA ASP A 157 4.42 23.89 23.56
C ASP A 157 5.16 22.74 24.28
N PHE A 158 6.35 22.36 23.84
CA PHE A 158 7.21 21.40 24.54
C PHE A 158 7.63 21.90 25.93
N SER A 159 8.00 23.17 26.04
CA SER A 159 8.37 23.79 27.32
C SER A 159 7.18 23.82 28.29
N ASP A 160 5.99 24.17 27.81
CA ASP A 160 4.75 24.22 28.58
C ASP A 160 4.30 22.82 29.04
N LEU A 161 4.65 21.76 28.29
CA LEU A 161 4.50 20.36 28.71
C LEU A 161 5.52 19.92 29.78
N GLY A 162 6.50 20.76 30.11
CA GLY A 162 7.58 20.45 31.04
C GLY A 162 8.65 19.51 30.44
N CYS A 163 8.88 19.59 29.13
CA CYS A 163 10.01 18.96 28.48
C CYS A 163 11.26 19.86 28.60
N GLU A 164 12.43 19.24 28.61
CA GLU A 164 13.69 19.95 28.43
C GLU A 164 13.92 20.16 26.94
N VAL A 165 13.92 21.41 26.47
CA VAL A 165 14.04 21.73 25.03
C VAL A 165 15.42 22.30 24.73
N ARG A 166 16.06 21.78 23.69
CA ARG A 166 17.35 22.25 23.19
C ARG A 166 17.31 22.32 21.67
N ASP A 167 17.77 23.41 21.10
CA ASP A 167 17.66 23.67 19.67
C ASP A 167 19.02 23.77 18.99
N ALA A 168 19.08 23.35 17.73
CA ALA A 168 20.24 23.48 16.86
C ALA A 168 19.83 24.18 15.57
N THR A 169 20.56 25.23 15.22
CA THR A 169 20.32 26.03 14.02
C THR A 169 21.56 26.12 13.15
N GLU A 170 21.40 25.95 11.84
CA GLU A 170 22.51 26.03 10.89
C GLU A 170 23.10 27.45 10.82
N ASP A 171 22.26 28.48 10.91
CA ASP A 171 22.67 29.89 10.89
C ASP A 171 23.23 30.42 12.23
N GLY A 172 23.09 29.64 13.31
CA GLY A 172 23.53 30.01 14.66
C GLY A 172 22.61 30.99 15.39
N SER A 173 21.36 31.16 14.94
CA SER A 173 20.34 32.00 15.61
C SER A 173 19.72 31.34 16.85
N GLY A 174 19.97 30.04 17.06
CA GLY A 174 19.54 29.22 18.18
C GLY A 174 20.60 29.03 19.27
N SER A 175 20.35 28.10 20.19
CA SER A 175 21.25 27.81 21.33
C SER A 175 22.48 26.99 20.94
N TYR A 176 22.39 26.14 19.92
CA TYR A 176 23.51 25.43 19.30
C TYR A 176 23.64 25.83 17.82
N ARG A 177 24.87 26.10 17.37
CA ARG A 177 25.16 26.36 15.95
C ARG A 177 25.64 25.06 15.29
N GLY A 178 24.83 24.51 14.39
CA GLY A 178 25.10 23.26 13.69
C GLY A 178 23.84 22.43 13.47
N LEU A 179 24.02 21.14 13.17
CA LEU A 179 22.92 20.19 12.96
C LEU A 179 22.45 19.60 14.29
N VAL A 180 21.16 19.26 14.38
CA VAL A 180 20.60 18.59 15.59
C VAL A 180 21.26 17.23 15.88
N THR A 181 21.78 16.56 14.85
CA THR A 181 22.55 15.32 15.01
C THR A 181 23.90 15.57 15.68
N GLU A 182 24.55 16.71 15.40
CA GLU A 182 25.81 17.11 16.05
C GLU A 182 25.56 17.48 17.52
N LEU A 183 24.44 18.14 17.79
CA LEU A 183 23.99 18.39 19.16
C LEU A 183 23.77 17.07 19.92
N LEU A 184 23.05 16.10 19.33
CA LEU A 184 22.86 14.77 19.95
C LEU A 184 24.20 14.10 20.29
N GLU A 185 25.17 14.08 19.36
CA GLU A 185 26.51 13.53 19.60
C GLU A 185 27.23 14.24 20.75
N ALA A 186 27.15 15.57 20.79
CA ALA A 186 27.77 16.36 21.85
C ALA A 186 27.18 16.04 23.23
N LEU A 187 25.86 15.81 23.33
CA LEU A 187 25.22 15.45 24.60
C LEU A 187 25.64 14.06 25.08
N LEU A 188 25.63 13.08 24.19
CA LEU A 188 26.09 11.72 24.50
C LEU A 188 27.57 11.72 24.91
N ALA A 189 28.42 12.47 24.19
CA ALA A 189 29.83 12.62 24.53
C ALA A 189 30.07 13.33 25.86
N SER A 190 29.14 14.19 26.31
CA SER A 190 29.19 14.85 27.61
C SER A 190 28.76 13.97 28.78
N GLY A 191 28.30 12.74 28.50
CA GLY A 191 27.85 11.77 29.50
C GLY A 191 26.35 11.77 29.76
N GLU A 192 25.54 12.41 28.91
CA GLU A 192 24.08 12.24 29.00
C GLU A 192 23.65 10.85 28.54
N GLU A 193 22.79 10.23 29.33
CA GLU A 193 22.24 8.90 29.05
C GLU A 193 20.76 8.99 28.70
N PHE A 194 20.36 8.26 27.65
CA PHE A 194 18.96 8.12 27.24
C PHE A 194 18.59 6.64 27.15
N VAL A 195 17.40 6.28 27.64
CA VAL A 195 16.92 4.90 27.57
C VAL A 195 16.28 4.61 26.20
N GLN A 196 15.76 5.64 25.55
CA GLN A 196 15.13 5.56 24.24
C GLN A 196 15.32 6.86 23.48
N VAL A 197 15.47 6.73 22.15
CA VAL A 197 15.42 7.86 21.23
C VAL A 197 14.22 7.71 20.29
N LEU A 198 13.45 8.78 20.12
CA LEU A 198 12.42 8.89 19.08
C LEU A 198 12.86 9.94 18.07
N THR A 199 12.68 9.71 16.77
CA THR A 199 13.03 10.72 15.76
C THR A 199 12.02 10.84 14.64
N CYS A 200 11.85 12.06 14.13
CA CYS A 200 11.04 12.35 12.95
C CYS A 200 11.56 13.64 12.29
N GLY A 201 11.73 13.60 10.97
CA GLY A 201 12.24 14.72 10.19
C GLY A 201 12.81 14.27 8.84
N PRO A 202 13.73 15.03 8.24
CA PRO A 202 14.38 14.65 6.99
C PRO A 202 15.02 13.25 7.08
N GLU A 203 14.88 12.45 6.02
CA GLU A 203 15.30 11.04 6.03
C GLU A 203 16.79 10.85 6.33
N LEU A 204 17.67 11.72 5.80
CA LEU A 204 19.11 11.67 6.07
C LEU A 204 19.46 12.07 7.52
N MET A 205 18.67 12.96 8.13
CA MET A 205 18.81 13.28 9.54
C MET A 205 18.48 12.06 10.40
N MET A 206 17.36 11.40 10.11
CA MET A 206 16.96 10.18 10.84
C MET A 206 17.94 9.02 10.62
N GLU A 207 18.49 8.85 9.41
CA GLU A 207 19.56 7.88 9.15
C GLU A 207 20.77 8.15 10.06
N ARG A 208 21.19 9.41 10.17
CA ARG A 208 22.30 9.81 11.05
C ARG A 208 21.99 9.60 12.53
N VAL A 209 20.77 9.88 12.99
CA VAL A 209 20.33 9.55 14.36
C VAL A 209 20.47 8.05 14.61
N CYS A 210 20.00 7.19 13.70
CA CYS A 210 20.13 5.74 13.84
C CYS A 210 21.59 5.26 13.87
N GLU A 211 22.51 5.92 13.15
CA GLU A 211 23.94 5.60 13.23
C GLU A 211 24.52 5.92 14.61
N ILE A 212 24.24 7.12 15.13
CA ILE A 212 24.70 7.59 16.45
C ILE A 212 24.15 6.68 17.55
N THR A 213 22.85 6.41 17.55
CA THR A 213 22.25 5.62 18.62
C THR A 213 22.64 4.15 18.57
N ARG A 214 23.00 3.62 17.38
CA ARG A 214 23.54 2.26 17.26
C ARG A 214 24.92 2.13 17.92
N SER A 215 25.81 3.12 17.81
CA SER A 215 27.12 3.06 18.49
C SER A 215 26.96 3.02 20.01
N GLU A 216 25.98 3.77 20.52
CA GLU A 216 25.66 3.86 21.94
C GLU A 216 24.69 2.76 22.42
N ARG A 217 24.21 1.88 21.52
CA ARG A 217 23.22 0.83 21.80
C ARG A 217 21.91 1.35 22.42
N ILE A 218 21.44 2.50 21.98
CA ILE A 218 20.20 3.12 22.45
C ILE A 218 19.03 2.69 21.54
N PRO A 219 17.98 2.03 22.08
CA PRO A 219 16.77 1.70 21.34
C PRO A 219 16.18 2.93 20.67
N THR A 220 15.96 2.86 19.35
CA THR A 220 15.54 4.01 18.55
C THR A 220 14.32 3.69 17.72
N GLN A 221 13.30 4.54 17.82
CA GLN A 221 12.13 4.52 16.94
C GLN A 221 12.11 5.76 16.04
N LEU A 222 11.66 5.58 14.80
CA LEU A 222 11.55 6.67 13.85
C LEU A 222 10.23 6.64 13.10
N SER A 223 9.66 7.83 12.87
CA SER A 223 8.45 8.00 12.05
C SER A 223 8.84 8.41 10.64
N VAL A 224 8.55 7.54 9.67
CA VAL A 224 9.00 7.67 8.28
C VAL A 224 7.87 8.11 7.35
N GLU A 225 8.15 9.11 6.51
CA GLU A 225 7.23 9.58 5.48
C GLU A 225 7.42 8.84 4.15
N ARG A 226 6.32 8.45 3.50
CA ARG A 226 6.28 7.90 2.14
C ARG A 226 5.01 8.36 1.43
N ILE A 227 4.97 8.22 0.10
CA ILE A 227 3.75 8.43 -0.69
C ILE A 227 2.69 7.40 -0.26
N ILE A 228 1.61 7.85 0.37
CA ILE A 228 0.48 6.99 0.76
C ILE A 228 -0.72 7.33 -0.13
N LYS A 229 -1.27 6.31 -0.79
CA LYS A 229 -2.49 6.43 -1.61
C LYS A 229 -3.73 5.86 -0.92
N CYS A 230 -3.67 4.60 -0.50
CA CYS A 230 -4.84 3.93 0.07
C CYS A 230 -5.05 4.17 1.57
N GLY A 231 -3.98 4.45 2.33
CA GLY A 231 -4.03 4.54 3.81
C GLY A 231 -4.20 3.19 4.54
N CYS A 232 -4.65 2.13 3.86
CA CYS A 232 -5.03 0.86 4.51
C CYS A 232 -4.19 -0.37 4.12
N GLY A 233 -3.03 -0.19 3.49
CA GLY A 233 -2.12 -1.30 3.12
C GLY A 233 -2.54 -2.12 1.90
N ALA A 234 -3.49 -1.64 1.09
CA ALA A 234 -3.98 -2.32 -0.12
C ALA A 234 -3.01 -2.24 -1.30
N CYS A 235 -2.58 -1.02 -1.67
CA CYS A 235 -1.86 -0.79 -2.93
C CYS A 235 -0.33 -1.02 -2.83
N GLY A 236 0.27 -0.71 -1.67
CA GLY A 236 1.72 -0.75 -1.48
C GLY A 236 2.49 0.47 -2.02
N SER A 237 1.84 1.56 -2.46
CA SER A 237 2.55 2.77 -2.93
C SER A 237 3.51 3.37 -1.90
N CYS A 238 3.22 3.15 -0.61
CA CYS A 238 4.06 3.56 0.51
C CYS A 238 5.11 2.50 0.89
N ASP A 239 5.58 1.71 -0.09
CA ASP A 239 6.56 0.66 0.17
C ASP A 239 7.87 1.24 0.73
N LEU A 240 8.38 0.59 1.77
CA LEU A 240 9.67 0.84 2.37
C LEU A 240 10.40 -0.49 2.49
N GLY A 241 10.94 -0.96 1.37
CA GLY A 241 11.66 -2.24 1.35
C GLY A 241 10.78 -3.45 1.67
N GLY A 242 9.53 -3.45 1.21
CA GLY A 242 8.52 -4.47 1.50
C GLY A 242 7.58 -4.13 2.65
N TYR A 243 7.92 -3.17 3.50
CA TYR A 243 7.01 -2.65 4.53
C TYR A 243 6.02 -1.66 3.94
N ARG A 244 4.75 -1.76 4.34
CA ARG A 244 3.71 -0.80 3.93
C ARG A 244 3.61 0.26 5.02
N VAL A 245 4.24 1.42 4.83
CA VAL A 245 4.25 2.51 5.85
C VAL A 245 2.85 2.83 6.40
N CYS A 246 1.79 2.83 5.59
CA CYS A 246 0.43 3.09 6.08
C CYS A 246 -0.18 2.03 7.02
N LYS A 247 0.41 0.82 7.11
CA LYS A 247 -0.12 -0.30 7.91
C LYS A 247 0.91 -0.89 8.86
N ASP A 248 2.13 -1.11 8.37
CA ASP A 248 3.24 -1.67 9.13
C ASP A 248 4.01 -0.56 9.89
N GLY A 249 3.96 0.70 9.42
CA GLY A 249 4.52 1.91 10.05
C GLY A 249 3.41 2.92 10.37
N PRO A 250 3.67 4.25 10.44
CA PRO A 250 4.88 4.93 10.00
C PRO A 250 6.02 4.86 11.01
N VAL A 251 5.73 4.48 12.26
CA VAL A 251 6.77 4.28 13.28
C VAL A 251 7.37 2.89 13.16
N PHE A 252 8.69 2.84 13.00
CA PHE A 252 9.49 1.62 12.97
C PHE A 252 10.59 1.67 14.02
N ASP A 253 11.03 0.51 14.49
CA ASP A 253 12.31 0.40 15.19
C ASP A 253 13.45 0.51 14.16
N ALA A 254 14.57 1.15 14.55
CA ALA A 254 15.69 1.40 13.63
C ALA A 254 16.25 0.10 12.99
N GLU A 255 16.25 -0.99 13.75
CA GLU A 255 16.69 -2.33 13.31
C GLU A 255 15.83 -2.88 12.17
N GLU A 256 14.52 -2.61 12.17
CA GLU A 256 13.60 -3.06 11.11
C GLU A 256 13.97 -2.46 9.75
N LEU A 257 14.58 -1.27 9.75
CA LEU A 257 14.84 -0.49 8.54
C LEU A 257 16.23 -0.69 7.93
N GLU A 258 17.17 -1.34 8.63
CA GLU A 258 18.58 -1.45 8.19
C GLU A 258 18.74 -2.07 6.80
N ARG A 259 17.89 -3.06 6.46
CA ARG A 259 17.91 -3.80 5.20
C ARG A 259 16.79 -3.38 4.24
N THR A 260 16.23 -2.21 4.46
CA THR A 260 15.16 -1.65 3.63
C THR A 260 15.69 -0.59 2.66
N GLU A 261 14.76 0.12 2.03
CA GLU A 261 15.05 1.26 1.16
C GLU A 261 15.41 2.53 1.94
N PHE A 262 15.17 2.57 3.26
CA PHE A 262 15.46 3.71 4.12
C PHE A 262 16.92 4.20 4.01
N GLY A 263 17.11 5.52 3.91
CA GLY A 263 18.40 6.20 3.75
C GLY A 263 19.03 6.07 2.36
N ARG A 264 18.40 5.31 1.45
CA ARG A 264 18.99 4.93 0.15
C ARG A 264 18.09 5.26 -1.02
N TRP A 265 16.82 4.87 -0.92
CA TRP A 265 15.82 4.98 -1.97
C TRP A 265 14.51 5.52 -1.43
N LYS A 266 13.91 6.42 -2.20
CA LYS A 266 12.52 6.84 -2.04
C LYS A 266 11.74 6.50 -3.31
N ARG A 267 10.42 6.53 -3.23
CA ARG A 267 9.54 6.19 -4.35
C ARG A 267 8.68 7.38 -4.75
N GLU A 268 8.61 7.61 -6.05
CA GLU A 268 7.71 8.62 -6.63
C GLU A 268 6.26 8.11 -6.65
N LYS A 269 5.29 8.98 -7.02
CA LYS A 269 3.86 8.61 -7.08
C LYS A 269 3.59 7.40 -8.00
N SER A 270 4.42 7.22 -9.02
CA SER A 270 4.43 6.09 -9.94
C SER A 270 4.94 4.78 -9.33
N GLY A 271 5.58 4.82 -8.17
CA GLY A 271 6.31 3.71 -7.57
C GLY A 271 7.76 3.59 -8.03
N LYS A 272 8.23 4.47 -8.94
CA LYS A 272 9.62 4.51 -9.41
C LYS A 272 10.57 4.81 -8.25
N ARG A 273 11.66 4.04 -8.16
CA ARG A 273 12.71 4.25 -7.15
C ARG A 273 13.64 5.36 -7.62
N ILE A 274 13.90 6.31 -6.72
CA ILE A 274 14.89 7.38 -6.91
C ILE A 274 15.81 7.42 -5.69
N SER A 275 17.09 7.76 -5.90
CA SER A 275 18.05 7.80 -4.82
C SER A 275 17.78 8.96 -3.87
N VAL A 276 18.01 8.74 -2.58
CA VAL A 276 18.00 9.80 -1.56
C VAL A 276 19.34 10.55 -1.52
N LYS A 277 20.44 9.92 -1.95
CA LYS A 277 21.79 10.49 -1.92
C LYS A 277 22.22 10.90 -3.35
N PRO A 278 22.59 12.17 -3.60
CA PRO A 278 22.85 12.69 -4.95
C PRO A 278 24.04 12.04 -5.68
N ASP A 279 25.04 11.52 -4.94
CA ASP A 279 26.29 10.97 -5.52
C ASP A 279 26.26 9.46 -5.80
N ILE A 280 25.13 8.79 -5.59
CA ILE A 280 25.01 7.36 -5.91
C ILE A 280 24.81 7.23 -7.41
N ARG A 281 25.89 6.89 -8.15
CA ARG A 281 25.76 6.47 -9.56
C ARG A 281 24.69 5.39 -9.64
N ALA A 282 23.74 5.54 -10.57
CA ALA A 282 22.60 4.64 -10.76
C ALA A 282 22.94 3.14 -10.95
N GLY A 283 24.23 2.77 -11.09
CA GLY A 283 24.70 1.39 -11.15
C GLY A 283 25.45 0.87 -9.91
N ALA A 284 25.65 1.67 -8.86
CA ALA A 284 26.48 1.30 -7.70
C ALA A 284 25.71 0.68 -6.52
N LEU A 285 24.39 0.54 -6.62
CA LEU A 285 23.60 -0.24 -5.66
C LEU A 285 22.59 -1.08 -6.45
N LEU A 286 22.86 -2.38 -6.57
CA LEU A 286 21.80 -3.37 -6.68
C LEU A 286 20.81 -3.11 -5.53
N SER A 287 19.52 -3.41 -5.73
CA SER A 287 18.59 -3.42 -4.60
C SER A 287 19.23 -4.21 -3.46
N ILE A 288 19.04 -3.83 -2.19
CA ILE A 288 19.45 -4.74 -1.09
C ILE A 288 18.56 -5.96 -1.25
N PRO A 289 19.08 -7.07 -1.78
CA PRO A 289 18.22 -8.14 -2.17
C PRO A 289 17.68 -8.76 -0.88
N PRO A 290 16.39 -9.12 -0.84
CA PRO A 290 15.91 -9.94 0.25
C PRO A 290 16.67 -11.27 0.26
N SER A 291 16.71 -11.93 1.41
CA SER A 291 17.23 -13.29 1.49
C SER A 291 16.51 -14.20 0.49
N ARG A 292 17.24 -15.11 -0.17
CA ARG A 292 16.59 -16.11 -1.02
C ARG A 292 15.62 -16.93 -0.17
N PHE A 293 14.38 -17.04 -0.63
CA PHE A 293 13.34 -17.85 -0.01
C PHE A 293 13.05 -19.08 -0.87
N THR A 294 12.81 -20.21 -0.21
CA THR A 294 12.36 -21.44 -0.86
C THR A 294 11.03 -21.83 -0.22
N PRO A 295 9.93 -21.85 -1.00
CA PRO A 295 8.63 -22.25 -0.48
C PRO A 295 8.64 -23.67 0.06
N GLU A 296 7.91 -23.90 1.15
CA GLU A 296 7.64 -25.25 1.65
C GLU A 296 6.87 -26.06 0.59
N TYR A 297 7.38 -27.25 0.30
CA TYR A 297 6.75 -28.18 -0.64
C TYR A 297 5.57 -28.91 0.00
N GLU A 298 4.38 -28.75 -0.57
CA GLU A 298 3.16 -29.46 -0.17
C GLU A 298 2.55 -30.18 -1.38
N PRO A 299 2.71 -31.51 -1.50
CA PRO A 299 2.22 -32.27 -2.66
C PRO A 299 0.72 -32.10 -2.94
N LEU A 300 -0.13 -31.98 -1.91
CA LEU A 300 -1.59 -31.88 -2.07
C LEU A 300 -2.03 -30.57 -2.72
N LEU A 301 -1.23 -29.52 -2.54
CA LEU A 301 -1.53 -28.18 -3.02
C LEU A 301 -0.79 -27.84 -4.31
N LYS A 302 0.21 -28.63 -4.71
CA LYS A 302 0.94 -28.41 -5.96
C LYS A 302 -0.04 -28.36 -7.13
N THR A 303 0.09 -27.32 -7.95
CA THR A 303 -0.75 -27.12 -9.14
C THR A 303 0.12 -26.83 -10.34
N GLU A 304 -0.22 -27.40 -11.50
CA GLU A 304 0.37 -27.03 -12.78
C GLU A 304 -0.69 -26.35 -13.64
N VAL A 305 -0.39 -25.15 -14.14
CA VAL A 305 -1.25 -24.41 -15.07
C VAL A 305 -0.41 -23.89 -16.23
N CYS A 306 -0.81 -24.22 -17.46
CA CYS A 306 -0.12 -23.82 -18.69
C CYS A 306 1.38 -24.16 -18.70
N GLY A 307 1.76 -25.31 -18.13
CA GLY A 307 3.16 -25.77 -18.01
C GLY A 307 3.96 -25.10 -16.87
N VAL A 308 3.37 -24.18 -16.12
CA VAL A 308 4.01 -23.52 -14.97
C VAL A 308 3.66 -24.28 -13.69
N ASN A 309 4.68 -24.59 -12.89
CA ASN A 309 4.55 -25.30 -11.62
C ASN A 309 4.39 -24.30 -10.46
N PHE A 310 3.28 -24.39 -9.75
CA PHE A 310 2.98 -23.59 -8.57
C PHE A 310 3.11 -24.45 -7.31
N SER A 311 3.75 -23.92 -6.25
CA SER A 311 3.90 -24.64 -4.97
C SER A 311 2.57 -24.82 -4.24
N ASN A 312 1.63 -23.89 -4.48
CA ASN A 312 0.21 -23.96 -4.12
C ASN A 312 -0.58 -23.05 -5.07
N PRO A 313 -1.93 -23.14 -5.15
CA PRO A 313 -2.67 -22.45 -6.20
C PRO A 313 -3.00 -20.98 -5.87
N ILE A 314 -2.46 -20.43 -4.77
CA ILE A 314 -2.82 -19.11 -4.26
C ILE A 314 -1.79 -18.07 -4.70
N ALA A 315 -2.24 -16.92 -5.18
CA ALA A 315 -1.40 -15.76 -5.50
C ALA A 315 -2.05 -14.46 -5.01
N ASN A 316 -1.33 -13.34 -5.02
CA ASN A 316 -1.97 -12.03 -4.87
C ASN A 316 -2.67 -11.62 -6.17
N ALA A 317 -3.67 -10.75 -6.08
CA ALA A 317 -4.29 -10.13 -7.25
C ALA A 317 -3.43 -8.98 -7.77
N ALA A 318 -3.26 -8.90 -9.10
CA ALA A 318 -2.60 -7.76 -9.73
C ALA A 318 -3.22 -6.44 -9.23
N GLY A 319 -2.38 -5.50 -8.77
CA GLY A 319 -2.85 -4.26 -8.18
C GLY A 319 -2.68 -4.16 -6.67
N PHE A 320 -2.66 -5.29 -5.97
CA PHE A 320 -2.33 -5.37 -4.56
C PHE A 320 -0.83 -5.65 -4.45
N GLY A 321 -0.06 -4.60 -4.20
CA GLY A 321 1.41 -4.59 -4.20
C GLY A 321 2.01 -4.00 -5.47
N VAL A 322 2.86 -2.98 -5.31
CA VAL A 322 3.57 -2.30 -6.41
C VAL A 322 5.07 -2.60 -6.44
N SER A 323 5.65 -3.10 -5.35
CA SER A 323 7.08 -3.37 -5.22
C SER A 323 7.37 -4.87 -5.22
N GLY A 324 8.53 -5.26 -5.77
CA GLY A 324 9.04 -6.63 -5.73
C GLY A 324 9.30 -7.13 -4.30
N LYS A 325 9.73 -6.24 -3.39
CA LYS A 325 9.96 -6.61 -1.98
C LYS A 325 8.66 -6.91 -1.22
N LEU A 326 7.57 -6.23 -1.54
CA LEU A 326 6.27 -6.55 -0.98
C LEU A 326 5.75 -7.89 -1.54
N LEU A 327 5.93 -8.14 -2.84
CA LEU A 327 5.62 -9.44 -3.44
C LEU A 327 6.45 -10.56 -2.80
N TYR A 328 7.74 -10.33 -2.55
CA TYR A 328 8.58 -11.26 -1.80
C TYR A 328 7.97 -11.60 -0.43
N ARG A 329 7.48 -10.61 0.33
CA ARG A 329 6.79 -10.86 1.60
C ARG A 329 5.50 -11.66 1.44
N TYR A 330 4.77 -11.51 0.34
CA TYR A 330 3.56 -12.33 0.08
C TYR A 330 3.92 -13.80 -0.11
N ALA A 331 4.99 -14.08 -0.85
CA ALA A 331 5.49 -15.44 -1.03
C ALA A 331 5.97 -16.06 0.29
N VAL A 332 6.74 -15.30 1.09
CA VAL A 332 7.16 -15.72 2.44
C VAL A 332 5.97 -16.02 3.34
N ALA A 333 4.88 -15.24 3.22
CA ALA A 333 3.64 -15.46 3.96
C ALA A 333 2.81 -16.65 3.43
N GLY A 334 3.22 -17.29 2.34
CA GLY A 334 2.62 -18.54 1.84
C GLY A 334 1.99 -18.48 0.46
N ALA A 335 2.06 -17.35 -0.25
CA ALA A 335 1.59 -17.28 -1.64
C ALA A 335 2.42 -18.24 -2.52
N GLY A 336 1.74 -19.04 -3.34
CA GLY A 336 2.35 -20.01 -4.26
C GLY A 336 2.81 -19.41 -5.58
N ALA A 337 2.42 -18.18 -5.88
CA ALA A 337 2.96 -17.30 -6.91
C ALA A 337 2.72 -15.84 -6.54
N VAL A 338 3.39 -14.94 -7.25
CA VAL A 338 3.21 -13.49 -7.10
C VAL A 338 2.87 -12.84 -8.42
N VAL A 339 1.95 -11.89 -8.39
CA VAL A 339 1.47 -11.15 -9.54
C VAL A 339 1.86 -9.68 -9.39
N THR A 340 2.53 -9.13 -10.38
CA THR A 340 2.97 -7.73 -10.33
C THR A 340 1.79 -6.77 -10.46
N LYS A 341 2.02 -5.49 -10.14
CA LYS A 341 1.15 -4.42 -10.62
C LYS A 341 1.16 -4.44 -12.16
N SER A 342 0.01 -4.19 -12.78
CA SER A 342 -0.06 -4.04 -14.23
C SER A 342 0.80 -2.86 -14.67
N VAL A 343 1.80 -3.14 -15.51
CA VAL A 343 2.78 -2.16 -15.98
C VAL A 343 2.57 -1.86 -17.48
N GLY A 344 2.77 -0.60 -17.86
CA GLY A 344 2.55 -0.13 -19.23
C GLY A 344 3.85 0.31 -19.90
N ARG A 345 3.72 0.90 -21.09
CA ARG A 345 4.89 1.42 -21.83
C ARG A 345 5.59 2.56 -21.11
N TYR A 346 4.79 3.46 -20.54
CA TYR A 346 5.25 4.70 -19.91
C TYR A 346 4.94 4.72 -18.42
N GLU A 347 5.75 5.49 -17.71
CA GLU A 347 5.52 5.83 -16.30
C GLU A 347 4.15 6.48 -16.11
N ARG A 348 3.47 6.13 -15.02
CA ARG A 348 2.18 6.69 -14.63
C ARG A 348 2.17 6.93 -13.14
N GLU A 349 1.80 8.14 -12.73
CA GLU A 349 1.61 8.47 -11.33
C GLU A 349 0.31 7.91 -10.75
N GLY A 350 -0.68 7.62 -11.58
CA GLY A 350 -2.05 7.28 -11.14
C GLY A 350 -2.92 8.50 -10.90
N TYR A 351 -4.10 8.31 -10.32
CA TYR A 351 -5.03 9.41 -10.02
C TYR A 351 -4.72 10.09 -8.68
N PRO A 352 -5.16 11.35 -8.48
CA PRO A 352 -5.27 11.98 -7.17
C PRO A 352 -6.16 11.16 -6.23
N ASN A 353 -5.86 11.18 -4.95
CA ASN A 353 -6.65 10.53 -3.91
C ASN A 353 -7.91 11.38 -3.59
N PRO A 354 -8.95 10.79 -2.95
CA PRO A 354 -9.10 9.41 -2.49
C PRO A 354 -9.14 8.42 -3.65
N THR A 355 -8.26 7.42 -3.63
CA THR A 355 -8.19 6.37 -4.66
C THR A 355 -8.61 4.99 -4.17
N PHE A 356 -8.79 4.80 -2.87
CA PHE A 356 -9.19 3.52 -2.27
C PHE A 356 -9.86 3.74 -0.91
N PHE A 357 -11.10 3.27 -0.76
CA PHE A 357 -11.85 3.35 0.50
C PHE A 357 -12.93 2.28 0.59
N GLU A 358 -13.48 2.09 1.80
CA GLU A 358 -14.60 1.18 2.06
C GLU A 358 -15.94 1.88 1.76
N ILE A 359 -16.90 1.10 1.25
CA ILE A 359 -18.23 1.63 0.86
C ILE A 359 -19.40 0.91 1.56
N ALA A 360 -19.10 -0.07 2.42
CA ALA A 360 -20.09 -0.79 3.19
C ALA A 360 -19.45 -1.28 4.50
N PRO A 361 -20.26 -1.55 5.57
CA PRO A 361 -19.76 -1.86 6.92
C PRO A 361 -18.64 -2.90 6.90
N HIS A 362 -17.67 -2.81 7.82
CA HIS A 362 -16.47 -3.67 7.79
C HIS A 362 -16.78 -5.16 7.67
N SER A 363 -17.90 -5.64 8.23
CA SER A 363 -18.34 -7.03 8.10
C SER A 363 -18.51 -7.51 6.65
N SER A 364 -18.74 -6.58 5.71
CA SER A 364 -18.89 -6.83 4.29
C SER A 364 -17.58 -6.80 3.50
N HIS A 365 -16.51 -6.19 4.06
CA HIS A 365 -15.21 -5.99 3.41
C HIS A 365 -15.34 -5.54 1.93
N SER A 366 -16.18 -4.53 1.68
CA SER A 366 -16.41 -3.99 0.33
C SER A 366 -15.67 -2.68 0.15
N TYR A 367 -14.84 -2.64 -0.89
CA TYR A 367 -13.94 -1.53 -1.21
C TYR A 367 -14.22 -1.02 -2.60
N VAL A 368 -14.01 0.26 -2.82
CA VAL A 368 -13.94 0.86 -4.17
C VAL A 368 -12.56 1.44 -4.39
N ASN A 369 -12.06 1.35 -5.62
CA ASN A 369 -10.78 1.94 -5.98
C ASN A 369 -10.76 2.59 -7.35
N ALA A 370 -9.95 3.62 -7.51
CA ALA A 370 -9.58 4.24 -8.78
C ALA A 370 -8.09 4.61 -8.73
N MET A 371 -7.20 3.63 -8.67
CA MET A 371 -5.76 3.88 -8.50
C MET A 371 -5.12 4.61 -9.69
N GLY A 372 -5.63 4.39 -10.92
CA GLY A 372 -5.08 4.98 -12.15
C GLY A 372 -3.83 4.28 -12.72
N LEU A 373 -3.58 3.04 -12.29
CA LEU A 373 -2.42 2.22 -12.67
C LEU A 373 -1.06 2.90 -12.38
N PRO A 374 -0.75 3.29 -11.13
CA PRO A 374 0.57 3.82 -10.80
C PRO A 374 1.63 2.75 -11.08
N ASN A 375 2.59 3.06 -11.95
CA ASN A 375 3.70 2.16 -12.30
C ASN A 375 4.86 2.98 -12.91
N PRO A 376 6.12 2.52 -12.76
CA PRO A 376 7.29 3.23 -13.29
C PRO A 376 7.48 3.06 -14.81
N GLY A 377 6.62 2.29 -15.48
CA GLY A 377 6.80 1.87 -16.86
C GLY A 377 7.69 0.64 -16.99
N ILE A 378 7.46 -0.17 -18.02
CA ILE A 378 8.07 -1.50 -18.17
C ILE A 378 9.60 -1.46 -18.25
N LYS A 379 10.19 -0.37 -18.74
CA LYS A 379 11.65 -0.21 -18.87
C LYS A 379 12.35 -0.04 -17.52
N ASP A 380 11.69 0.59 -16.56
CA ASP A 380 12.24 0.87 -15.22
C ASP A 380 11.81 -0.18 -14.19
N TYR A 381 11.15 -1.26 -14.64
CA TYR A 381 10.58 -2.29 -13.75
C TYR A 381 11.58 -3.37 -13.30
N GLY A 382 12.79 -3.40 -13.88
CA GLY A 382 13.78 -4.47 -13.66
C GLY A 382 14.12 -4.71 -12.18
N LEU A 383 14.29 -3.67 -11.37
CA LEU A 383 14.57 -3.80 -9.93
C LEU A 383 13.43 -4.47 -9.17
N GLU A 384 12.18 -4.21 -9.56
CA GLU A 384 11.01 -4.85 -8.94
C GLU A 384 10.94 -6.34 -9.31
N ILE A 385 11.30 -6.68 -10.54
CA ILE A 385 11.38 -8.07 -11.00
C ILE A 385 12.47 -8.82 -10.23
N GLU A 386 13.66 -8.24 -10.09
CA GLU A 386 14.78 -8.84 -9.38
C GLU A 386 14.43 -9.14 -7.92
N ASP A 387 13.87 -8.18 -7.21
CA ASP A 387 13.44 -8.36 -5.82
C ASP A 387 12.35 -9.45 -5.69
N ALA A 388 11.38 -9.49 -6.62
CA ALA A 388 10.32 -10.50 -6.61
C ALA A 388 10.85 -11.93 -6.86
N LYS A 389 11.85 -12.12 -7.73
CA LYS A 389 12.38 -13.46 -8.04
C LYS A 389 13.10 -14.14 -6.88
N HIS A 390 13.56 -13.38 -5.88
CA HIS A 390 14.17 -13.94 -4.67
C HIS A 390 13.20 -14.82 -3.86
N ALA A 391 11.90 -14.71 -4.11
CA ALA A 391 10.87 -15.51 -3.47
C ALA A 391 10.86 -16.99 -3.89
N GLY A 392 11.50 -17.35 -5.01
CA GLY A 392 11.52 -18.75 -5.48
C GLY A 392 10.15 -19.33 -5.85
N VAL A 393 9.12 -18.50 -6.01
CA VAL A 393 7.79 -18.85 -6.56
C VAL A 393 7.65 -18.30 -7.99
N PRO A 394 6.74 -18.85 -8.82
CA PRO A 394 6.43 -18.28 -10.12
C PRO A 394 6.06 -16.79 -10.04
N LEU A 395 6.62 -16.01 -10.96
CA LEU A 395 6.35 -14.59 -11.14
C LEU A 395 5.46 -14.38 -12.36
N ILE A 396 4.26 -13.85 -12.12
CA ILE A 396 3.29 -13.47 -13.15
C ILE A 396 3.40 -11.96 -13.38
N LEU A 397 3.88 -11.57 -14.56
CA LEU A 397 3.98 -10.15 -14.93
C LEU A 397 2.66 -9.68 -15.53
N SER A 398 1.94 -8.83 -14.79
CA SER A 398 0.75 -8.17 -15.29
C SER A 398 1.14 -6.97 -16.16
N ILE A 399 0.58 -6.86 -17.36
CA ILE A 399 0.81 -5.75 -18.28
C ILE A 399 -0.51 -5.15 -18.77
N PHE A 400 -0.47 -3.92 -19.27
CA PHE A 400 -1.60 -3.30 -19.95
C PHE A 400 -1.13 -2.42 -21.12
N GLY A 401 -2.07 -2.07 -22.01
CA GLY A 401 -1.85 -1.13 -23.11
C GLY A 401 -3.16 -0.85 -23.85
N LYS A 402 -3.21 0.26 -24.58
CA LYS A 402 -4.44 0.70 -25.29
C LYS A 402 -4.45 0.39 -26.79
N SER A 403 -3.34 -0.05 -27.36
CA SER A 403 -3.27 -0.44 -28.78
C SER A 403 -2.38 -1.66 -28.98
N VAL A 404 -2.48 -2.27 -30.16
CA VAL A 404 -1.63 -3.41 -30.57
C VAL A 404 -0.16 -3.02 -30.52
N GLU A 405 0.19 -1.84 -31.04
CA GLU A 405 1.56 -1.33 -31.09
C GLU A 405 2.14 -1.08 -29.69
N GLU A 406 1.34 -0.52 -28.77
CA GLU A 406 1.79 -0.31 -27.40
C GLU A 406 2.04 -1.65 -26.70
N CYS A 407 1.10 -2.58 -26.81
CA CYS A 407 1.24 -3.92 -26.22
C CYS A 407 2.42 -4.69 -26.81
N ARG A 408 2.70 -4.57 -28.12
CA ARG A 408 3.89 -5.11 -28.78
C ARG A 408 5.17 -4.60 -28.11
N GLU A 409 5.26 -3.30 -27.87
CA GLU A 409 6.45 -2.72 -27.27
C GLU A 409 6.65 -3.14 -25.82
N VAL A 410 5.58 -3.19 -25.03
CA VAL A 410 5.63 -3.69 -23.66
C VAL A 410 6.06 -5.15 -23.64
N ALA A 411 5.49 -6.00 -24.51
CA ALA A 411 5.84 -7.41 -24.62
C ALA A 411 7.33 -7.61 -24.99
N LYS A 412 7.89 -6.80 -25.91
CA LYS A 412 9.32 -6.87 -26.27
C LYS A 412 10.27 -6.58 -25.13
N VAL A 413 9.85 -5.77 -24.15
CA VAL A 413 10.64 -5.52 -22.93
C VAL A 413 10.38 -6.63 -21.92
N ALA A 414 9.12 -7.07 -21.76
CA ALA A 414 8.71 -8.11 -20.83
C ALA A 414 9.49 -9.43 -21.00
N ILE A 415 9.76 -9.87 -22.24
CA ILE A 415 10.51 -11.11 -22.51
C ILE A 415 11.97 -11.08 -22.03
N LYS A 416 12.51 -9.90 -21.71
CA LYS A 416 13.87 -9.75 -21.17
C LYS A 416 13.91 -10.02 -19.67
N TYR A 417 12.75 -10.04 -19.02
CA TYR A 417 12.61 -10.34 -17.61
C TYR A 417 12.40 -11.84 -17.40
N PRO A 418 12.95 -12.42 -16.31
CA PRO A 418 12.78 -13.84 -15.99
C PRO A 418 11.38 -14.11 -15.42
N ILE A 419 10.34 -13.95 -16.21
CA ILE A 419 8.94 -14.17 -15.82
C ILE A 419 8.50 -15.59 -16.17
N ASP A 420 7.56 -16.13 -15.40
CA ASP A 420 7.05 -17.49 -15.59
C ASP A 420 5.71 -17.51 -16.34
N MET A 421 4.95 -16.41 -16.28
CA MET A 421 3.71 -16.19 -17.02
C MET A 421 3.50 -14.69 -17.25
N LEU A 422 2.80 -14.33 -18.32
CA LEU A 422 2.34 -12.96 -18.57
C LEU A 422 0.83 -12.88 -18.38
N GLU A 423 0.35 -11.87 -17.65
CA GLU A 423 -1.07 -11.56 -17.52
C GLU A 423 -1.39 -10.26 -18.27
N PHE A 424 -2.13 -10.33 -19.38
CA PHE A 424 -2.62 -9.14 -20.05
C PHE A 424 -3.91 -8.65 -19.39
N ASN A 425 -3.85 -7.48 -18.78
CA ASN A 425 -5.01 -6.85 -18.20
C ASN A 425 -5.86 -6.16 -19.28
N ALA A 426 -6.84 -6.89 -19.82
CA ALA A 426 -7.81 -6.37 -20.78
C ALA A 426 -8.87 -5.48 -20.12
N SER A 427 -8.91 -5.44 -18.79
CA SER A 427 -9.91 -4.73 -18.01
C SER A 427 -9.32 -3.57 -17.21
N CYS A 428 -9.63 -2.34 -17.61
CA CYS A 428 -9.33 -1.17 -16.80
C CYS A 428 -10.58 -0.29 -16.66
N PRO A 429 -11.36 -0.48 -15.59
CA PRO A 429 -12.69 0.13 -15.45
C PRO A 429 -12.68 1.65 -15.20
N HIS A 430 -11.50 2.28 -15.05
CA HIS A 430 -11.37 3.69 -14.66
C HIS A 430 -10.59 4.55 -15.65
N THR A 431 -10.09 3.98 -16.75
CA THR A 431 -9.24 4.71 -17.69
C THR A 431 -10.04 5.46 -18.74
N ASP A 432 -9.57 6.64 -19.13
CA ASP A 432 -10.18 7.53 -20.14
C ASP A 432 -10.09 7.02 -21.60
N PHE A 433 -9.84 5.72 -21.82
CA PHE A 433 -9.60 5.13 -23.14
C PHE A 433 -10.73 4.17 -23.56
N VAL A 434 -10.80 3.87 -24.87
CA VAL A 434 -11.63 2.79 -25.40
C VAL A 434 -11.30 1.50 -24.64
N ALA A 435 -12.24 1.01 -23.85
CA ALA A 435 -12.03 -0.16 -23.02
C ALA A 435 -11.81 -1.38 -23.92
N VAL A 436 -10.62 -2.00 -23.85
CA VAL A 436 -10.26 -3.19 -24.66
C VAL A 436 -11.31 -4.30 -24.49
N GLU A 437 -11.87 -4.42 -23.29
CA GLU A 437 -12.99 -5.30 -22.94
C GLU A 437 -14.25 -5.12 -23.81
N ASN A 438 -14.47 -3.94 -24.39
CA ASN A 438 -15.62 -3.65 -25.27
C ASN A 438 -15.28 -3.74 -26.76
N ASN A 439 -14.06 -4.18 -27.12
CA ASN A 439 -13.63 -4.30 -28.52
C ASN A 439 -12.95 -5.66 -28.77
N PRO A 440 -13.74 -6.71 -29.08
CA PRO A 440 -13.22 -8.06 -29.35
C PRO A 440 -12.17 -8.11 -30.48
N LYS A 441 -12.30 -7.26 -31.50
CA LYS A 441 -11.31 -7.19 -32.61
C LYS A 441 -9.97 -6.66 -32.11
N LEU A 442 -9.99 -5.59 -31.32
CA LEU A 442 -8.78 -5.04 -30.71
C LEU A 442 -8.14 -6.04 -29.76
N LEU A 443 -8.93 -6.67 -28.88
CA LEU A 443 -8.43 -7.73 -27.98
C LEU A 443 -7.76 -8.85 -28.78
N SER A 444 -8.41 -9.36 -29.82
CA SER A 444 -7.84 -10.42 -30.68
C SER A 444 -6.51 -9.99 -31.32
N GLY A 445 -6.43 -8.76 -31.83
CA GLY A 445 -5.20 -8.21 -32.40
C GLY A 445 -4.08 -8.12 -31.36
N ILE A 446 -4.37 -7.61 -30.16
CA ILE A 446 -3.41 -7.49 -29.06
C ILE A 446 -2.89 -8.88 -28.65
N ILE A 447 -3.77 -9.85 -28.40
CA ILE A 447 -3.36 -11.18 -27.92
C ILE A 447 -2.53 -11.92 -28.96
N LYS A 448 -2.90 -11.87 -30.25
CA LYS A 448 -2.09 -12.46 -31.34
C LYS A 448 -0.69 -11.85 -31.40
N GLU A 449 -0.61 -10.53 -31.27
CA GLU A 449 0.66 -9.82 -31.31
C GLU A 449 1.54 -10.18 -30.11
N ILE A 450 1.00 -10.14 -28.88
CA ILE A 450 1.71 -10.56 -27.67
C ILE A 450 2.19 -12.01 -27.81
N ARG A 451 1.31 -12.93 -28.24
CA ARG A 451 1.64 -14.35 -28.48
C ARG A 451 2.84 -14.51 -29.41
N SER A 452 2.90 -13.76 -30.50
CA SER A 452 4.01 -13.84 -31.47
C SER A 452 5.37 -13.45 -30.88
N ILE A 453 5.37 -12.69 -29.78
CA ILE A 453 6.59 -12.16 -29.14
C ILE A 453 7.00 -13.01 -27.94
N VAL A 454 6.05 -13.43 -27.12
CA VAL A 454 6.34 -13.98 -25.78
C VAL A 454 6.42 -15.50 -25.73
N HIS A 455 6.02 -16.22 -26.79
CA HIS A 455 6.14 -17.67 -26.83
C HIS A 455 7.59 -18.12 -26.54
N PRO A 456 7.82 -19.13 -25.67
CA PRO A 456 6.84 -20.07 -25.09
C PRO A 456 6.19 -19.65 -23.76
N ILE A 457 6.40 -18.42 -23.27
CA ILE A 457 5.81 -17.95 -22.01
C ILE A 457 4.27 -17.93 -22.14
N PRO A 458 3.53 -18.49 -21.17
CA PRO A 458 2.09 -18.53 -21.24
C PRO A 458 1.44 -17.16 -21.00
N ILE A 459 0.27 -16.96 -21.61
CA ILE A 459 -0.52 -15.71 -21.54
C ILE A 459 -1.85 -15.99 -20.85
N ALA A 460 -2.04 -15.38 -19.68
CA ALA A 460 -3.34 -15.21 -19.05
C ALA A 460 -3.97 -13.89 -19.51
N VAL A 461 -5.28 -13.87 -19.78
CA VAL A 461 -6.01 -12.63 -20.10
C VAL A 461 -7.01 -12.31 -18.99
N LYS A 462 -6.81 -11.17 -18.32
CA LYS A 462 -7.67 -10.73 -17.22
C LYS A 462 -8.85 -9.92 -17.75
N ILE A 463 -10.07 -10.41 -17.52
CA ILE A 463 -11.29 -9.88 -18.12
C ILE A 463 -12.21 -9.17 -17.10
N SER A 464 -13.03 -8.27 -17.64
CA SER A 464 -14.01 -7.48 -16.90
C SER A 464 -15.31 -8.25 -16.71
N PRO A 465 -15.97 -8.15 -15.54
CA PRO A 465 -17.36 -8.58 -15.40
C PRO A 465 -18.36 -7.55 -15.96
N ASN A 466 -17.90 -6.35 -16.34
CA ASN A 466 -18.77 -5.21 -16.70
C ASN A 466 -19.18 -5.18 -18.17
N VAL A 467 -19.14 -6.35 -18.83
CA VAL A 467 -19.51 -6.52 -20.24
C VAL A 467 -20.75 -7.39 -20.34
N GLY A 468 -21.52 -7.22 -21.43
CA GLY A 468 -22.75 -7.99 -21.64
C GLY A 468 -22.53 -9.50 -21.74
N ASP A 469 -21.38 -9.92 -22.29
CA ASP A 469 -21.01 -11.34 -22.47
C ASP A 469 -19.52 -11.58 -22.13
N PRO A 470 -19.18 -11.84 -20.85
CA PRO A 470 -17.82 -12.16 -20.45
C PRO A 470 -17.29 -13.46 -21.06
N ALA A 471 -18.15 -14.45 -21.32
CA ALA A 471 -17.75 -15.73 -21.91
C ALA A 471 -17.34 -15.56 -23.38
N GLY A 472 -18.13 -14.84 -24.18
CA GLY A 472 -17.77 -14.50 -25.56
C GLY A 472 -16.47 -13.69 -25.67
N LEU A 473 -16.22 -12.77 -24.72
CA LEU A 473 -14.94 -12.06 -24.65
C LEU A 473 -13.77 -13.02 -24.36
N ALA A 474 -13.95 -13.96 -23.44
CA ALA A 474 -12.96 -14.97 -23.11
C ALA A 474 -12.68 -15.93 -24.28
N MET A 475 -13.71 -16.41 -24.98
CA MET A 475 -13.56 -17.22 -26.18
C MET A 475 -12.80 -16.46 -27.29
N THR A 476 -12.99 -15.14 -27.38
CA THR A 476 -12.22 -14.30 -28.30
C THR A 476 -10.73 -14.30 -27.95
N ALA A 477 -10.40 -14.17 -26.65
CA ALA A 477 -9.03 -14.26 -26.18
C ALA A 477 -8.41 -15.65 -26.41
N GLU A 478 -9.14 -16.73 -26.11
CA GLU A 478 -8.72 -18.12 -26.38
C GLU A 478 -8.40 -18.33 -27.86
N LYS A 479 -9.31 -17.97 -28.77
CA LYS A 479 -9.10 -18.08 -30.23
C LYS A 479 -7.94 -17.22 -30.74
N ALA A 480 -7.58 -16.16 -30.02
CA ALA A 480 -6.44 -15.31 -30.34
C ALA A 480 -5.11 -15.86 -29.81
N GLY A 481 -5.14 -16.89 -28.97
CA GLY A 481 -3.96 -17.58 -28.46
C GLY A 481 -3.66 -17.32 -26.98
N ALA A 482 -4.64 -16.93 -26.16
CA ALA A 482 -4.50 -16.97 -24.70
C ALA A 482 -4.41 -18.42 -24.20
N ASP A 483 -3.60 -18.69 -23.18
CA ASP A 483 -3.52 -20.02 -22.54
C ASP A 483 -4.35 -20.12 -21.26
N ALA A 484 -4.78 -18.99 -20.69
CA ALA A 484 -5.62 -18.95 -19.51
C ALA A 484 -6.46 -17.67 -19.49
N ILE A 485 -7.55 -17.69 -18.72
CA ILE A 485 -8.38 -16.51 -18.45
C ILE A 485 -8.36 -16.22 -16.96
N THR A 486 -8.07 -14.97 -16.58
CA THR A 486 -8.18 -14.50 -15.19
C THR A 486 -9.51 -13.76 -15.02
N ALA A 487 -10.39 -14.26 -14.14
CA ALA A 487 -11.73 -13.72 -13.95
C ALA A 487 -12.13 -13.69 -12.47
N ILE A 488 -12.69 -12.61 -11.93
CA ILE A 488 -13.14 -11.36 -12.57
C ILE A 488 -12.36 -10.14 -12.09
N ASN A 489 -12.19 -9.14 -12.94
CA ASN A 489 -11.82 -7.81 -12.46
C ASN A 489 -12.95 -7.17 -11.64
N THR A 490 -12.75 -5.97 -11.12
CA THR A 490 -13.71 -5.26 -10.26
C THR A 490 -15.00 -4.87 -10.98
N VAL A 491 -16.10 -4.77 -10.23
CA VAL A 491 -17.40 -4.28 -10.73
C VAL A 491 -17.45 -2.75 -10.66
N ILE A 492 -18.04 -2.06 -11.62
CA ILE A 492 -18.09 -0.59 -11.62
C ILE A 492 -18.96 -0.06 -10.46
N ALA A 493 -18.48 1.00 -9.80
CA ALA A 493 -19.23 1.78 -8.79
C ALA A 493 -18.89 3.28 -8.88
N ARG A 494 -19.78 4.14 -8.40
CA ARG A 494 -19.57 5.60 -8.36
C ARG A 494 -20.08 6.18 -7.02
N PRO A 495 -19.25 6.15 -5.96
CA PRO A 495 -19.60 6.71 -4.66
C PRO A 495 -19.64 8.24 -4.72
N ILE A 496 -20.62 8.84 -4.04
CA ILE A 496 -20.86 10.28 -3.98
C ILE A 496 -20.90 10.71 -2.52
N ASP A 497 -20.28 11.83 -2.20
CA ASP A 497 -20.48 12.51 -0.92
C ASP A 497 -21.80 13.28 -0.97
N HIS A 498 -22.69 13.01 -0.02
CA HIS A 498 -24.04 13.58 -0.01
C HIS A 498 -24.12 15.01 0.55
N THR A 499 -23.06 15.50 1.18
CA THR A 499 -23.03 16.88 1.71
C THR A 499 -22.56 17.85 0.64
N LEU A 500 -21.57 17.42 -0.15
CA LEU A 500 -20.97 18.21 -1.22
C LEU A 500 -21.56 17.92 -2.60
N ASP A 501 -22.34 16.84 -2.75
CA ASP A 501 -22.91 16.36 -4.02
C ASP A 501 -21.85 16.10 -5.11
N ILE A 502 -20.64 15.67 -4.71
CA ILE A 502 -19.53 15.35 -5.62
C ILE A 502 -19.07 13.90 -5.47
N PRO A 503 -18.44 13.30 -6.51
CA PRO A 503 -17.76 12.02 -6.36
C PRO A 503 -16.67 12.09 -5.27
N ILE A 504 -16.55 11.01 -4.49
CA ILE A 504 -15.48 10.90 -3.48
C ILE A 504 -14.16 10.52 -4.12
N LEU A 505 -14.20 9.71 -5.20
CA LEU A 505 -12.98 9.30 -5.91
C LEU A 505 -12.34 10.50 -6.63
N GLY A 506 -11.03 10.66 -6.47
CA GLY A 506 -10.27 11.77 -7.05
C GLY A 506 -10.03 11.68 -8.57
N ASN A 507 -10.49 10.62 -9.24
CA ASN A 507 -10.35 10.49 -10.68
C ASN A 507 -11.41 11.32 -11.43
N PRO A 508 -11.13 11.81 -12.66
CA PRO A 508 -12.01 12.75 -13.36
C PRO A 508 -13.47 12.31 -13.58
N THR A 509 -13.71 11.00 -13.68
CA THR A 509 -15.06 10.47 -13.95
C THR A 509 -15.84 10.15 -12.67
N GLY A 510 -15.16 10.06 -11.53
CA GLY A 510 -15.71 9.58 -10.26
C GLY A 510 -16.10 8.09 -10.25
N TYR A 511 -15.87 7.35 -11.33
CA TYR A 511 -16.10 5.91 -11.38
C TYR A 511 -14.89 5.13 -10.87
N GLY A 512 -15.18 4.12 -10.06
CA GLY A 512 -14.23 3.21 -9.44
C GLY A 512 -14.62 1.74 -9.59
N GLY A 513 -13.74 0.88 -9.12
CA GLY A 513 -13.82 -0.56 -9.18
C GLY A 513 -14.13 -1.10 -7.80
N LYS A 514 -15.35 -1.57 -7.63
CA LYS A 514 -15.83 -2.27 -6.45
C LYS A 514 -15.23 -3.68 -6.39
N SER A 515 -14.66 -3.99 -5.23
CA SER A 515 -14.08 -5.28 -4.87
C SER A 515 -14.49 -5.65 -3.46
N GLY A 516 -14.36 -6.92 -3.08
CA GLY A 516 -14.73 -7.36 -1.74
C GLY A 516 -15.41 -8.71 -1.74
N LYS A 517 -15.89 -9.10 -0.56
CA LYS A 517 -16.56 -10.39 -0.32
C LYS A 517 -17.91 -10.51 -1.03
N ASP A 518 -18.49 -9.39 -1.40
CA ASP A 518 -19.74 -9.30 -2.15
C ASP A 518 -19.57 -9.69 -3.63
N LEU A 519 -18.35 -9.61 -4.18
CA LEU A 519 -18.08 -10.07 -5.54
C LEU A 519 -18.13 -11.59 -5.70
N THR A 520 -18.01 -12.34 -4.60
CA THR A 520 -17.78 -13.78 -4.67
C THR A 520 -18.92 -14.53 -5.38
N VAL A 521 -20.17 -14.09 -5.21
CA VAL A 521 -21.33 -14.73 -5.86
C VAL A 521 -21.30 -14.51 -7.38
N GLY A 522 -21.10 -13.27 -7.82
CA GLY A 522 -21.03 -12.92 -9.23
C GLY A 522 -19.80 -13.54 -9.91
N GLY A 523 -18.65 -13.50 -9.24
CA GLY A 523 -17.41 -14.09 -9.73
C GLY A 523 -17.53 -15.59 -9.95
N LYS A 524 -18.10 -16.35 -8.99
CA LYS A 524 -18.31 -17.80 -9.13
C LYS A 524 -19.21 -18.15 -10.31
N ARG A 525 -20.30 -17.39 -10.52
CA ARG A 525 -21.16 -17.56 -11.71
C ARG A 525 -20.39 -17.35 -13.00
N VAL A 526 -19.55 -16.31 -13.08
CA VAL A 526 -18.74 -16.05 -14.28
C VAL A 526 -17.73 -17.16 -14.50
N VAL A 527 -17.03 -17.61 -13.46
CA VAL A 527 -16.06 -18.72 -13.55
C VAL A 527 -16.72 -20.00 -14.06
N PHE A 528 -17.93 -20.33 -13.58
CA PHE A 528 -18.68 -21.48 -14.08
C PHE A 528 -18.96 -21.36 -15.58
N ALA A 529 -19.56 -20.24 -16.02
CA ALA A 529 -19.85 -20.02 -17.43
C ALA A 529 -18.59 -20.05 -18.33
N LEU A 530 -17.45 -19.56 -17.84
CA LEU A 530 -16.18 -19.66 -18.55
C LEU A 530 -15.70 -21.11 -18.66
N TYR A 531 -15.85 -21.90 -17.60
CA TYR A 531 -15.46 -23.30 -17.60
C TYR A 531 -16.31 -24.15 -18.56
N GLU A 532 -17.59 -23.80 -18.76
CA GLU A 532 -18.46 -24.48 -19.73
C GLU A 532 -18.01 -24.26 -21.19
N GLU A 533 -17.54 -23.06 -21.51
CA GLU A 533 -17.28 -22.65 -22.89
C GLU A 533 -15.81 -22.80 -23.33
N LEU A 534 -14.87 -22.68 -22.39
CA LEU A 534 -13.43 -22.64 -22.67
C LEU A 534 -12.78 -24.02 -22.55
N LYS A 535 -11.70 -24.21 -23.32
CA LYS A 535 -10.80 -25.37 -23.21
C LYS A 535 -9.52 -25.04 -22.45
N ILE A 536 -9.28 -23.76 -22.19
CA ILE A 536 -8.16 -23.25 -21.41
C ILE A 536 -8.53 -23.04 -19.93
N PRO A 537 -7.58 -23.18 -18.99
CA PRO A 537 -7.82 -23.01 -17.56
C PRO A 537 -8.26 -21.60 -17.15
N VAL A 538 -9.01 -21.53 -16.05
CA VAL A 538 -9.47 -20.28 -15.45
C VAL A 538 -8.73 -20.00 -14.14
N ILE A 539 -8.23 -18.77 -13.99
CA ILE A 539 -7.63 -18.21 -12.78
C ILE A 539 -8.71 -17.35 -12.10
N ALA A 540 -9.22 -17.78 -10.96
CA ALA A 540 -10.25 -17.07 -10.23
C ALA A 540 -9.69 -15.89 -9.42
N VAL A 541 -10.40 -14.78 -9.44
CA VAL A 541 -10.14 -13.60 -8.61
C VAL A 541 -11.46 -12.89 -8.31
N GLY A 542 -11.60 -12.38 -7.08
CA GLY A 542 -12.81 -11.65 -6.64
C GLY A 542 -13.44 -12.28 -5.41
N GLY A 543 -13.29 -11.61 -4.26
CA GLY A 543 -13.96 -12.01 -3.02
C GLY A 543 -13.46 -13.32 -2.38
N ILE A 544 -12.20 -13.67 -2.60
CA ILE A 544 -11.56 -14.81 -1.94
C ILE A 544 -11.02 -14.37 -0.58
N PHE A 545 -11.68 -14.79 0.49
CA PHE A 545 -11.30 -14.49 1.88
C PHE A 545 -11.02 -15.77 2.68
N SER A 546 -11.30 -16.95 2.15
CA SER A 546 -11.17 -18.21 2.89
C SER A 546 -10.84 -19.40 1.98
N ALA A 547 -10.39 -20.52 2.57
CA ALA A 547 -10.26 -21.76 1.83
C ALA A 547 -11.59 -22.26 1.26
N LYS A 548 -12.71 -21.98 1.94
CA LYS A 548 -14.06 -22.27 1.43
C LYS A 548 -14.33 -21.56 0.10
N ASP A 549 -13.93 -20.29 -0.01
CA ASP A 549 -14.09 -19.54 -1.27
C ASP A 549 -13.26 -20.16 -2.39
N VAL A 550 -12.03 -20.57 -2.09
CA VAL A 550 -11.15 -21.28 -3.04
C VAL A 550 -11.80 -22.58 -3.50
N ILE A 551 -12.30 -23.40 -2.58
CA ILE A 551 -12.97 -24.68 -2.91
C ILE A 551 -14.20 -24.45 -3.78
N GLU A 552 -15.01 -23.44 -3.46
CA GLU A 552 -16.20 -23.11 -4.26
C GLU A 552 -15.83 -22.61 -5.66
N TYR A 553 -14.79 -21.77 -5.81
CA TYR A 553 -14.28 -21.41 -7.13
C TYR A 553 -13.70 -22.61 -7.89
N ALA A 554 -12.98 -23.50 -7.20
CA ALA A 554 -12.45 -24.73 -7.78
C ALA A 554 -13.58 -25.59 -8.35
N ARG A 555 -14.63 -25.86 -7.56
CA ARG A 555 -15.81 -26.60 -8.01
C ARG A 555 -16.46 -26.01 -9.25
N ASN A 556 -16.46 -24.68 -9.37
CA ASN A 556 -16.97 -23.97 -10.54
C ASN A 556 -15.99 -23.95 -11.73
N GLY A 557 -14.76 -24.46 -11.59
CA GLY A 557 -13.85 -24.67 -12.72
C GLY A 557 -12.51 -23.94 -12.65
N ALA A 558 -12.24 -23.14 -11.61
CA ALA A 558 -10.95 -22.44 -11.51
C ALA A 558 -9.82 -23.35 -11.01
N SER A 559 -8.60 -23.12 -11.52
CA SER A 559 -7.40 -23.88 -11.17
C SER A 559 -6.38 -23.09 -10.33
N LEU A 560 -6.42 -21.76 -10.38
CA LEU A 560 -5.60 -20.84 -9.58
C LEU A 560 -6.48 -19.75 -8.98
N PHE A 561 -6.01 -19.13 -7.89
CA PHE A 561 -6.81 -18.22 -7.07
C PHE A 561 -5.99 -16.99 -6.67
N GLN A 562 -6.40 -15.80 -7.13
CA GLN A 562 -5.77 -14.54 -6.71
C GLN A 562 -6.55 -13.88 -5.57
N VAL A 563 -5.82 -13.47 -4.54
CA VAL A 563 -6.32 -12.80 -3.33
C VAL A 563 -5.99 -11.32 -3.39
N GLY A 564 -7.01 -10.46 -3.30
CA GLY A 564 -6.88 -9.00 -3.32
C GLY A 564 -7.37 -8.38 -2.01
N SER A 565 -8.65 -8.00 -1.97
CA SER A 565 -9.26 -7.23 -0.88
C SER A 565 -9.08 -7.82 0.53
N ALA A 566 -8.95 -9.15 0.66
CA ALA A 566 -8.67 -9.79 1.95
C ALA A 566 -7.33 -9.36 2.57
N LEU A 567 -6.34 -8.94 1.77
CA LEU A 567 -5.05 -8.41 2.26
C LEU A 567 -5.22 -7.15 3.12
N VAL A 568 -6.29 -6.38 2.87
CA VAL A 568 -6.57 -5.12 3.56
C VAL A 568 -6.99 -5.41 5.01
N CYS A 569 -7.95 -6.31 5.22
CA CYS A 569 -8.47 -6.60 6.56
C CYS A 569 -7.70 -7.69 7.30
N GLU A 570 -7.13 -8.67 6.60
CA GLU A 570 -6.49 -9.84 7.22
C GLU A 570 -4.97 -9.78 7.23
N GLY A 571 -4.37 -8.86 6.46
CA GLY A 571 -2.92 -8.78 6.34
C GLY A 571 -2.34 -9.93 5.52
N LEU A 572 -1.06 -10.23 5.73
CA LEU A 572 -0.34 -11.22 4.92
C LEU A 572 -0.71 -12.66 5.29
N GLU A 573 -1.18 -12.88 6.51
CA GLU A 573 -1.47 -14.21 7.07
C GLU A 573 -2.66 -14.90 6.41
N ILE A 574 -3.39 -14.18 5.56
CA ILE A 574 -4.41 -14.75 4.69
C ILE A 574 -3.84 -15.90 3.83
N PHE A 575 -2.61 -15.78 3.35
CA PHE A 575 -1.99 -16.78 2.49
C PHE A 575 -1.71 -18.09 3.25
N SER A 576 -1.01 -18.00 4.39
CA SER A 576 -0.68 -19.16 5.23
C SER A 576 -1.95 -19.83 5.77
N ARG A 577 -2.96 -19.03 6.17
CA ARG A 577 -4.25 -19.56 6.63
C ARG A 577 -4.98 -20.33 5.53
N ILE A 578 -5.18 -19.73 4.35
CA ILE A 578 -5.86 -20.41 3.23
C ILE A 578 -5.11 -21.69 2.85
N LYS A 579 -3.77 -21.65 2.78
CA LYS A 579 -2.94 -22.82 2.49
C LYS A 579 -3.22 -23.95 3.49
N LYS A 580 -3.19 -23.65 4.78
CA LYS A 580 -3.42 -24.62 5.86
C LYS A 580 -4.82 -25.23 5.79
N GLU A 581 -5.86 -24.38 5.75
CA GLU A 581 -7.26 -24.83 5.74
C GLU A 581 -7.60 -25.62 4.47
N LEU A 582 -7.02 -25.25 3.32
CA LEU A 582 -7.20 -25.97 2.07
C LEU A 582 -6.59 -27.38 2.15
N LYS A 583 -5.39 -27.52 2.72
CA LYS A 583 -4.76 -28.82 2.95
C LYS A 583 -5.63 -29.71 3.85
N GLU A 584 -6.10 -29.17 4.96
CA GLU A 584 -6.98 -29.88 5.91
C GLU A 584 -8.26 -30.36 5.22
N TYR A 585 -8.86 -29.51 4.37
CA TYR A 585 -10.04 -29.86 3.59
C TYR A 585 -9.79 -31.02 2.62
N LEU A 586 -8.70 -30.98 1.84
CA LEU A 586 -8.38 -32.04 0.88
C LEU A 586 -8.16 -33.39 1.57
N ILE A 587 -7.44 -33.40 2.70
CA ILE A 587 -7.21 -34.60 3.51
C ILE A 587 -8.54 -35.17 4.03
N ALA A 588 -9.37 -34.33 4.65
CA ALA A 588 -10.64 -34.76 5.22
C ALA A 588 -11.60 -35.37 4.19
N ASN A 589 -11.54 -34.88 2.94
CA ASN A 589 -12.39 -35.36 1.85
C ASN A 589 -11.70 -36.38 0.93
N LYS A 590 -10.48 -36.83 1.28
CA LYS A 590 -9.70 -37.85 0.56
C LYS A 590 -9.37 -37.46 -0.90
N TYR A 591 -9.25 -36.17 -1.19
CA TYR A 591 -8.73 -35.71 -2.47
C TYR A 591 -7.20 -35.88 -2.53
N LYS A 592 -6.68 -36.29 -3.68
CA LYS A 592 -5.23 -36.45 -3.91
C LYS A 592 -4.54 -35.14 -4.25
N ASN A 593 -5.28 -34.18 -4.78
CA ASN A 593 -4.82 -32.82 -5.08
C ASN A 593 -6.04 -31.92 -5.32
N ILE A 594 -5.81 -30.60 -5.34
CA ILE A 594 -6.86 -29.61 -5.62
C ILE A 594 -7.49 -29.76 -7.01
N GLY A 595 -6.76 -30.32 -7.99
CA GLY A 595 -7.24 -30.59 -9.35
C GLY A 595 -8.47 -31.50 -9.41
N GLU A 596 -8.62 -32.44 -8.46
CA GLU A 596 -9.81 -33.31 -8.39
C GLU A 596 -11.10 -32.54 -8.04
N VAL A 597 -10.97 -31.38 -7.40
CA VAL A 597 -12.09 -30.48 -7.07
C VAL A 597 -12.47 -29.61 -8.26
N VAL A 598 -11.53 -29.34 -9.17
CA VAL A 598 -11.74 -28.44 -10.31
C VAL A 598 -12.88 -28.93 -11.20
N GLY A 599 -13.91 -28.11 -11.40
CA GLY A 599 -15.06 -28.40 -12.26
C GLY A 599 -16.01 -29.48 -11.73
N GLU A 600 -15.93 -29.83 -10.44
CA GLU A 600 -16.81 -30.85 -9.83
C GLU A 600 -18.29 -30.49 -9.97
N ALA A 601 -18.66 -29.20 -9.95
CA ALA A 601 -20.04 -28.76 -10.12
C ALA A 601 -20.57 -28.99 -11.55
N TYR A 602 -19.70 -28.97 -12.56
CA TYR A 602 -20.08 -29.23 -13.96
C TYR A 602 -20.23 -30.72 -14.26
N ARG A 603 -19.50 -31.58 -13.54
CA ARG A 603 -19.55 -33.04 -13.73
C ARG A 603 -20.78 -33.72 -13.11
N ARG A 604 -21.49 -33.03 -12.21
CA ARG A 604 -22.68 -33.52 -11.50
C ARG A 604 -23.92 -32.98 -12.17
#